data_AF-A0A940LE86-F1
#
_entry.id   AF-A0A940LE86-F1
#
_cell.length_a   1.000
_cell.length_b   1.000
_cell.length_c   1.000
_cell.angle_alpha   90.00
_cell.angle_beta   90.00
_cell.angle_gamma   90.00
#
_symmetry.space_group_name_H-M   'P 1'
#
loop_
_entity.id
_entity.type
_entity.pdbx_description
1 polymer ?
#
loop_
_entity_poly.entity_id
_entity_poly.type
_entity_poly.pdbx_seq_one_letter_code
_entity_poly.pdbx_strand_id
1 'polypeptide(L)'
;PPVLYARFPDVGGLEKSNQVKINGLPVGTVYTIKQADKEVNNILVEIHLTRDIEIPKNSIAFIDAGLLNSAFINIEKGDQHVYLQSGDTITTRLDKGLLGSIQTQVAPTSGNLAYKTGGLEKTFCPFKKLKPNTKTRIAATAKTPTLVSLLNFMVPVFWSVIPG
;
A
#
# COMPACT_ATOMS: atom_id res chain seq x y z
N PRO A 1 -16.73 -23.20 -27.79
CA PRO A 1 -15.58 -22.74 -26.98
C PRO A 1 -15.33 -23.77 -25.88
N PRO A 2 -14.07 -24.07 -25.52
CA PRO A 2 -13.80 -24.96 -24.41
C PRO A 2 -14.31 -24.35 -23.10
N VAL A 3 -14.90 -25.19 -22.25
CA VAL A 3 -15.45 -24.81 -20.95
C VAL A 3 -14.57 -25.43 -19.87
N LEU A 4 -14.26 -24.70 -18.81
CA LEU A 4 -13.58 -25.22 -17.64
C LEU A 4 -14.36 -24.89 -16.38
N TYR A 5 -14.20 -25.72 -15.35
CA TYR A 5 -14.81 -25.48 -14.05
C TYR A 5 -13.75 -25.15 -13.02
N ALA A 6 -14.05 -24.24 -12.10
CA ALA A 6 -13.20 -23.92 -10.96
C ALA A 6 -14.05 -23.92 -9.69
N ARG A 7 -13.54 -24.50 -8.61
CA ARG A 7 -14.27 -24.60 -7.34
C ARG A 7 -13.60 -23.72 -6.30
N PHE A 8 -14.30 -22.73 -5.78
CA PHE A 8 -13.76 -21.83 -4.76
C PHE A 8 -14.58 -21.91 -3.47
N PRO A 9 -13.96 -21.85 -2.28
CA PRO A 9 -14.69 -21.75 -1.02
C PRO A 9 -15.33 -20.37 -0.83
N ASP A 10 -14.69 -19.33 -1.37
CA ASP A 10 -15.20 -17.96 -1.41
C ASP A 10 -14.85 -17.34 -2.75
N VAL A 11 -15.78 -16.57 -3.31
CA VAL A 11 -15.58 -15.85 -4.58
C VAL A 11 -15.48 -14.33 -4.41
N GLY A 12 -15.75 -13.81 -3.21
CA GLY A 12 -15.67 -12.39 -2.90
C GLY A 12 -16.41 -11.51 -3.91
N GLY A 13 -15.67 -10.64 -4.60
CA GLY A 13 -16.19 -9.69 -5.60
C GLY A 13 -16.21 -10.21 -7.05
N LEU A 14 -16.10 -11.52 -7.27
CA LEU A 14 -16.17 -12.09 -8.61
C LEU A 14 -17.61 -12.11 -9.13
N GLU A 15 -17.83 -11.57 -10.33
CA GLU A 15 -19.14 -11.54 -10.98
C GLU A 15 -19.13 -12.24 -12.35
N LYS A 16 -20.33 -12.43 -12.91
CA LYS A 16 -20.48 -12.93 -14.28
C LYS A 16 -19.88 -11.93 -15.26
N SER A 17 -19.21 -12.45 -16.29
CA SER A 17 -18.47 -11.70 -17.32
C SER A 17 -17.12 -11.13 -16.86
N ASN A 18 -16.71 -11.37 -15.61
CA ASN A 18 -15.34 -11.03 -15.19
C ASN A 18 -14.33 -11.81 -16.04
N GLN A 19 -13.18 -11.19 -16.26
CA GLN A 19 -12.17 -11.74 -17.15
C GLN A 19 -11.44 -12.92 -16.50
N VAL A 20 -11.02 -13.86 -17.33
CA VAL A 20 -10.05 -14.90 -16.96
C VAL A 20 -8.77 -14.63 -17.72
N LYS A 21 -7.65 -14.56 -16.99
CA LYS A 21 -6.36 -14.17 -17.51
C LYS A 21 -5.30 -15.23 -17.25
N ILE A 22 -4.34 -15.33 -18.16
CA ILE A 22 -3.09 -16.07 -17.99
C ILE A 22 -1.97 -15.10 -18.32
N ASN A 23 -1.02 -14.91 -17.40
CA ASN A 23 0.10 -13.98 -17.59
C ASN A 23 -0.35 -12.57 -18.04
N GLY A 24 -1.50 -12.10 -17.54
CA GLY A 24 -2.09 -10.80 -17.88
C GLY A 24 -2.88 -10.75 -19.20
N LEU A 25 -2.82 -11.79 -20.05
CA LEU A 25 -3.60 -11.87 -21.28
C LEU A 25 -5.02 -12.39 -20.99
N PRO A 26 -6.10 -11.72 -21.43
CA PRO A 26 -7.45 -12.25 -21.31
C PRO A 26 -7.67 -13.44 -22.27
N VAL A 27 -7.97 -14.59 -21.69
CA VAL A 27 -8.13 -15.89 -22.36
C VAL A 27 -9.55 -16.45 -22.27
N GLY A 28 -10.38 -15.86 -21.41
CA GLY A 28 -11.76 -16.30 -21.22
C GLY A 28 -12.57 -15.35 -20.35
N THR A 29 -13.78 -15.78 -20.04
CA THR A 29 -14.73 -15.05 -19.20
C THR A 29 -15.45 -15.98 -18.25
N VAL A 30 -15.83 -15.45 -17.08
CA VAL A 30 -16.69 -16.16 -16.13
C VAL A 30 -18.11 -16.17 -16.70
N TYR A 31 -18.63 -17.37 -16.99
CA TYR A 31 -19.94 -17.52 -17.59
C TYR A 31 -21.04 -17.62 -16.55
N THR A 32 -20.81 -18.40 -15.50
CA THR A 32 -21.82 -18.68 -14.46
C THR A 32 -21.14 -18.95 -13.13
N ILE A 33 -21.77 -18.51 -12.04
CA ILE A 33 -21.36 -18.75 -10.65
C ILE A 33 -22.54 -19.43 -9.97
N LYS A 34 -22.34 -20.63 -9.42
CA LYS A 34 -23.39 -21.43 -8.76
C LYS A 34 -22.85 -22.07 -7.49
N GLN A 35 -23.72 -22.30 -6.52
CA GLN A 35 -23.37 -23.14 -5.38
C GLN A 35 -23.07 -24.58 -5.83
N ALA A 36 -21.96 -25.15 -5.37
CA ALA A 36 -21.58 -26.53 -5.66
C ALA A 36 -22.32 -27.53 -4.74
N ASP A 37 -22.77 -27.05 -3.58
CA ASP A 37 -23.49 -27.82 -2.57
C ASP A 37 -24.63 -27.00 -1.94
N LYS A 38 -25.59 -27.66 -1.29
CA LYS A 38 -26.76 -27.00 -0.69
C LYS A 38 -26.39 -26.07 0.46
N GLU A 39 -25.27 -26.35 1.13
CA GLU A 39 -24.76 -25.58 2.26
C GLU A 39 -23.86 -24.42 1.80
N VAL A 40 -23.59 -24.31 0.50
CA VAL A 40 -22.76 -23.25 -0.11
C VAL A 40 -21.35 -23.21 0.50
N ASN A 41 -20.81 -24.37 0.90
CA ASN A 41 -19.43 -24.47 1.35
C ASN A 41 -18.45 -24.24 0.20
N ASN A 42 -18.90 -24.50 -1.02
CA ASN A 42 -18.14 -24.28 -2.23
C ASN A 42 -19.01 -23.69 -3.33
N ILE A 43 -18.37 -22.90 -4.18
CA ILE A 43 -18.95 -22.21 -5.29
C ILE A 43 -18.27 -22.74 -6.56
N LEU A 44 -19.09 -23.29 -7.46
CA LEU A 44 -18.68 -23.75 -8.77
C LEU A 44 -18.77 -22.59 -9.76
N VAL A 45 -17.64 -22.26 -10.35
CA VAL A 45 -17.50 -21.23 -11.37
C VAL A 45 -17.27 -21.90 -12.71
N GLU A 46 -18.12 -21.56 -13.68
CA GLU A 46 -18.00 -21.99 -15.07
C GLU A 46 -17.25 -20.92 -15.87
N ILE A 47 -16.16 -21.33 -16.50
CA ILE A 47 -15.26 -20.48 -17.29
C ILE A 47 -15.41 -20.85 -18.74
N HIS A 48 -15.68 -19.86 -19.59
CA HIS A 48 -15.67 -20.04 -21.04
C HIS A 48 -14.36 -19.49 -21.60
N LEU A 49 -13.57 -20.35 -22.23
CA LEU A 49 -12.36 -19.94 -22.91
C LEU A 49 -12.72 -19.38 -24.29
N THR A 50 -12.22 -18.21 -24.61
CA THR A 50 -12.44 -17.54 -25.90
C THR A 50 -11.31 -17.80 -26.90
N ARG A 51 -10.23 -18.42 -26.44
CA ARG A 51 -9.05 -18.75 -27.21
C ARG A 51 -8.75 -20.25 -27.10
N ASP A 52 -8.13 -20.78 -28.14
CA ASP A 52 -7.57 -22.13 -28.12
C ASP A 52 -6.19 -22.06 -27.46
N ILE A 53 -6.14 -22.44 -26.18
CA ILE A 53 -4.93 -22.37 -25.35
C ILE A 53 -4.78 -23.66 -24.56
N GLU A 54 -3.56 -24.19 -24.54
CA GLU A 54 -3.23 -25.36 -23.75
C GLU A 54 -2.94 -24.95 -22.31
N ILE A 55 -3.78 -25.41 -21.37
CA ILE A 55 -3.62 -25.16 -19.93
C ILE A 55 -3.17 -26.47 -19.27
N PRO A 56 -1.94 -26.54 -18.72
CA PRO A 56 -1.45 -27.72 -18.02
C PRO A 56 -2.36 -28.15 -16.86
N LYS A 57 -2.49 -29.45 -16.60
CA LYS A 57 -3.34 -29.97 -15.50
C LYS A 57 -2.92 -29.52 -14.11
N ASN A 58 -1.64 -29.25 -13.90
CA ASN A 58 -1.12 -28.70 -12.65
C ASN A 58 -1.20 -27.17 -12.56
N SER A 59 -1.94 -26.52 -13.46
CA SER A 59 -2.19 -25.08 -13.37
C SER A 59 -3.10 -24.76 -12.17
N ILE A 60 -2.90 -23.59 -11.59
CA ILE A 60 -3.62 -23.13 -10.41
C ILE A 60 -4.40 -21.87 -10.76
N ALA A 61 -5.70 -21.90 -10.54
CA ALA A 61 -6.57 -20.73 -10.66
C ALA A 61 -6.76 -20.06 -9.30
N PHE A 62 -6.67 -18.74 -9.26
CA PHE A 62 -6.99 -17.95 -8.06
C PHE A 62 -7.72 -16.67 -8.46
N ILE A 63 -8.49 -16.13 -7.51
CA ILE A 63 -9.22 -14.88 -7.70
C ILE A 63 -8.32 -13.74 -7.24
N ASP A 64 -8.07 -12.80 -8.14
CA ASP A 64 -7.37 -11.56 -7.85
C ASP A 64 -8.41 -10.43 -7.79
N ALA A 65 -8.59 -9.89 -6.59
CA ALA A 65 -9.45 -8.74 -6.33
C ALA A 65 -8.62 -7.70 -5.59
N GLY A 66 -8.44 -6.54 -6.22
CA GLY A 66 -7.82 -5.39 -5.58
C GLY A 66 -8.88 -4.36 -5.18
N LEU A 67 -8.40 -3.22 -4.67
CA LEU A 67 -9.25 -2.23 -4.01
C LEU A 67 -10.12 -1.42 -4.98
N LEU A 68 -9.58 -1.16 -6.18
CA LEU A 68 -10.15 -0.25 -7.18
C LEU A 68 -10.43 -0.95 -8.52
N ASN A 69 -9.97 -2.18 -8.69
CA ASN A 69 -10.20 -2.99 -9.88
C ASN A 69 -11.31 -4.01 -9.62
N SER A 70 -12.03 -4.37 -10.68
CA SER A 70 -12.93 -5.51 -10.63
C SER A 70 -12.13 -6.79 -10.40
N ALA A 71 -12.73 -7.74 -9.68
CA ALA A 71 -12.12 -9.05 -9.48
C ALA A 71 -11.94 -9.76 -10.83
N PHE A 72 -10.93 -10.61 -10.95
CA PHE A 72 -10.76 -11.47 -12.12
C PHE A 72 -10.13 -12.79 -11.71
N ILE A 73 -10.25 -13.81 -12.55
CA ILE A 73 -9.56 -15.08 -12.32
C ILE A 73 -8.22 -15.00 -13.01
N ASN A 74 -7.16 -15.30 -12.27
CA ASN A 74 -5.83 -15.50 -12.81
C ASN A 74 -5.50 -17.00 -12.79
N ILE A 75 -4.94 -17.50 -13.88
CA ILE A 75 -4.49 -18.88 -14.02
C ILE A 75 -2.98 -18.87 -14.17
N GLU A 76 -2.30 -19.45 -13.19
CA GLU A 76 -0.87 -19.71 -13.21
C GLU A 76 -0.63 -21.07 -13.84
N LYS A 77 0.09 -21.07 -14.96
CA LYS A 77 0.40 -22.31 -15.69
C LYS A 77 1.47 -23.10 -14.93
N GLY A 78 1.23 -24.40 -14.80
CA GLY A 78 2.27 -25.32 -14.39
C GLY A 78 3.19 -25.73 -15.55
N ASP A 79 3.99 -26.75 -15.29
CA ASP A 79 5.05 -27.30 -16.17
C ASP A 79 4.71 -28.69 -16.75
N GLN A 80 3.50 -29.22 -16.51
CA GLN A 80 3.11 -30.52 -17.06
C GLN A 80 2.81 -30.45 -18.55
N HIS A 81 3.12 -31.56 -19.24
CA HIS A 81 2.79 -31.78 -20.66
C HIS A 81 1.42 -32.46 -20.86
N VAL A 82 0.61 -32.51 -19.80
CA VAL A 82 -0.77 -33.00 -19.83
C VAL A 82 -1.67 -31.80 -19.64
N TYR A 83 -2.61 -31.59 -20.56
CA TYR A 83 -3.47 -30.42 -20.59
C TYR A 83 -4.90 -30.73 -20.12
N LEU A 84 -5.56 -29.73 -19.57
CA LEU A 84 -6.98 -29.77 -19.23
C LEU A 84 -7.82 -29.79 -20.51
N GLN A 85 -8.86 -30.60 -20.50
CA GLN A 85 -9.84 -30.67 -21.58
C GLN A 85 -11.11 -29.90 -21.23
N SER A 86 -11.92 -29.61 -22.24
CA SER A 86 -13.22 -28.99 -22.02
C SER A 86 -14.08 -29.86 -21.10
N GLY A 87 -14.59 -29.28 -20.01
CA GLY A 87 -15.34 -29.96 -18.96
C GLY A 87 -14.52 -30.32 -17.73
N ASP A 88 -13.19 -30.20 -17.79
CA ASP A 88 -12.33 -30.48 -16.64
C ASP A 88 -12.46 -29.40 -15.56
N THR A 89 -12.15 -29.79 -14.33
CA THR A 89 -12.06 -28.88 -13.18
C THR A 89 -10.60 -28.52 -12.92
N ILE A 90 -10.27 -27.23 -12.96
CA ILE A 90 -8.94 -26.73 -12.63
C ILE A 90 -8.73 -26.68 -11.11
N THR A 91 -7.49 -26.91 -10.68
CA THR A 91 -7.10 -26.74 -9.28
C THR A 91 -7.17 -25.27 -8.90
N THR A 92 -7.72 -24.97 -7.71
CA THR A 92 -7.88 -23.60 -7.24
C THR A 92 -7.08 -23.33 -5.97
N ARG A 93 -6.70 -22.06 -5.77
CA ARG A 93 -6.10 -21.56 -4.54
C ARG A 93 -6.90 -20.36 -4.06
N LEU A 94 -7.14 -20.30 -2.75
CA LEU A 94 -7.69 -19.11 -2.11
C LEU A 94 -6.57 -18.09 -1.95
N ASP A 95 -6.73 -16.93 -2.59
CA ASP A 95 -5.88 -15.77 -2.33
C ASP A 95 -6.69 -14.76 -1.49
N LYS A 96 -6.09 -14.25 -0.42
CA LYS A 96 -6.80 -13.33 0.50
C LYS A 96 -6.88 -11.89 -0.03
N GLY A 97 -6.41 -11.67 -1.27
CA GLY A 97 -6.33 -10.35 -1.88
C GLY A 97 -5.44 -9.38 -1.10
N LEU A 98 -5.37 -8.14 -1.56
CA LEU A 98 -4.57 -7.09 -0.91
C LEU A 98 -5.15 -6.67 0.45
N LEU A 99 -6.48 -6.58 0.56
CA LEU A 99 -7.11 -6.18 1.82
C LEU A 99 -6.95 -7.22 2.92
N GLY A 100 -7.14 -8.50 2.60
CA GLY A 100 -6.95 -9.58 3.58
C GLY A 100 -5.50 -9.71 4.03
N SER A 101 -4.53 -9.46 3.13
CA SER A 101 -3.10 -9.43 3.49
C SER A 101 -2.76 -8.22 4.37
N ILE A 102 -3.28 -7.03 4.09
CA ILE A 102 -3.12 -5.86 4.97
C ILE A 102 -3.75 -6.15 6.34
N GLN A 103 -4.97 -6.67 6.40
CA GLN A 103 -5.66 -6.95 7.67
C GLN A 103 -4.91 -7.97 8.53
N THR A 104 -4.42 -9.04 7.91
CA THR A 104 -3.61 -10.06 8.60
C THR A 104 -2.23 -9.53 9.01
N GLN A 105 -1.69 -8.52 8.34
CA GLN A 105 -0.44 -7.86 8.72
C GLN A 105 -0.62 -6.79 9.81
N VAL A 106 -1.75 -6.08 9.85
CA VAL A 106 -2.02 -5.09 10.92
C VAL A 106 -2.53 -5.74 12.21
N ALA A 107 -3.19 -6.90 12.14
CA ALA A 107 -3.69 -7.64 13.30
C ALA A 107 -2.61 -8.02 14.35
N PRO A 108 -1.39 -8.48 13.99
CA PRO A 108 -0.36 -8.81 14.97
C PRO A 108 0.43 -7.62 15.51
N THR A 109 0.18 -6.38 15.05
CA THR A 109 0.98 -5.21 15.47
C THR A 109 0.28 -4.31 16.51
N SER A 110 -0.96 -4.65 16.91
CA SER A 110 -1.71 -3.93 17.95
C SER A 110 -1.11 -4.05 19.36
N GLY A 111 -0.14 -4.94 19.56
CA GLY A 111 0.57 -5.12 20.84
C GLY A 111 1.75 -4.18 21.09
N ASN A 112 2.17 -3.36 20.12
CA ASN A 112 3.38 -2.52 20.27
C ASN A 112 3.23 -1.07 19.74
N LEU A 113 2.01 -0.50 19.71
CA LEU A 113 1.87 0.95 19.52
C LEU A 113 2.13 1.76 20.82
N ALA A 114 2.37 1.07 21.94
CA ALA A 114 2.77 1.67 23.20
C ALA A 114 4.29 1.88 23.32
N TYR A 115 5.01 2.32 22.28
CA TYR A 115 6.42 2.70 22.47
C TYR A 115 6.97 3.81 21.57
N LYS A 116 6.22 4.83 21.14
CA LYS A 116 6.91 6.09 20.77
C LYS A 116 6.09 7.37 20.77
N THR A 117 5.29 7.59 21.81
CA THR A 117 4.82 8.94 22.19
C THR A 117 5.74 9.63 23.21
N GLY A 118 6.95 9.10 23.43
CA GLY A 118 8.01 9.73 24.22
C GLY A 118 9.22 10.04 23.34
N GLY A 119 9.25 11.23 22.71
CA GLY A 119 10.40 11.59 21.88
C GLY A 119 10.29 12.83 20.99
N LEU A 120 9.39 13.76 21.28
CA LEU A 120 9.42 15.10 20.65
C LEU A 120 9.99 16.19 21.58
N GLU A 121 10.42 15.86 22.80
CA GLU A 121 10.97 16.86 23.72
C GLU A 121 12.50 17.02 23.69
N LYS A 122 13.25 16.34 22.82
CA LYS A 122 14.71 16.48 22.81
C LYS A 122 15.30 16.52 21.41
N THR A 123 15.03 17.57 20.63
CA THR A 123 15.98 18.17 19.68
C THR A 123 15.47 19.55 19.23
N PHE A 124 15.76 20.58 20.02
CA PHE A 124 16.09 21.90 19.48
C PHE A 124 17.26 22.46 20.29
N CYS A 125 18.47 22.20 19.81
CA CYS A 125 19.69 22.91 20.20
C CYS A 125 20.53 23.11 18.95
N PRO A 126 20.70 24.37 18.52
CA PRO A 126 22.04 24.82 18.19
C PRO A 126 22.26 26.25 18.72
N PHE A 127 22.54 26.41 20.01
CA PHE A 127 23.27 27.60 20.46
C PHE A 127 24.76 27.31 20.45
N LYS A 128 25.41 27.96 19.49
CA LYS A 128 26.82 27.88 19.13
C LYS A 128 27.73 27.96 20.34
N LYS A 129 28.76 27.12 20.32
CA LYS A 129 29.97 27.29 21.12
C LYS A 129 30.57 28.67 20.86
N LEU A 130 30.75 29.45 21.92
CA LEU A 130 31.70 30.54 21.97
C LEU A 130 32.59 30.32 23.20
N LYS A 131 33.78 29.76 22.98
CA LYS A 131 34.93 29.93 23.88
C LYS A 131 35.93 30.86 23.19
N PRO A 132 36.55 31.82 23.90
CA PRO A 132 37.38 32.85 23.27
C PRO A 132 38.85 32.43 23.27
N ASN A 133 39.32 31.68 22.27
CA ASN A 133 40.74 31.29 22.25
C ASN A 133 41.27 31.05 20.82
N THR A 134 41.44 32.11 20.03
CA THR A 134 42.24 32.04 18.80
C THR A 134 43.56 32.78 19.02
N LYS A 135 44.65 32.02 19.17
CA LYS A 135 46.01 32.54 19.19
C LYS A 135 46.44 32.91 17.77
N THR A 136 46.95 34.14 17.60
CA THR A 136 47.97 34.57 16.62
C THR A 136 47.47 34.62 15.15
N ARG A 137 47.54 35.74 14.41
CA ARG A 137 48.75 36.44 13.96
C ARG A 137 48.41 37.86 13.45
N ILE A 138 49.10 38.86 14.01
CA ILE A 138 49.65 40.07 13.37
C ILE A 138 49.36 40.25 11.86
N ALA A 139 48.59 41.28 11.51
CA ALA A 139 48.82 42.14 10.36
C ALA A 139 48.26 43.53 10.66
N ALA A 140 49.05 44.53 10.31
CA ALA A 140 49.00 45.92 10.74
C ALA A 140 47.76 46.75 10.33
N THR A 141 47.60 47.86 11.06
CA THR A 141 47.26 49.22 10.55
C THR A 141 45.92 49.84 10.99
N ALA A 142 46.01 50.57 12.12
CA ALA A 142 45.70 52.00 12.32
C ALA A 142 44.28 52.59 12.14
N LYS A 143 43.72 53.07 13.27
CA LYS A 143 43.35 54.49 13.62
C LYS A 143 42.16 54.48 14.61
N THR A 144 42.40 54.71 15.91
CA THR A 144 42.30 55.98 16.66
C THR A 144 40.89 56.26 17.23
N PRO A 145 40.76 56.62 18.54
CA PRO A 145 39.49 56.73 19.28
C PRO A 145 38.99 58.18 19.42
N THR A 146 37.72 58.38 19.82
CA THR A 146 37.20 59.46 20.71
C THR A 146 35.67 59.35 20.83
N LEU A 147 35.11 59.12 22.02
CA LEU A 147 34.64 60.09 23.04
C LEU A 147 33.35 60.84 22.65
N VAL A 148 32.51 61.02 23.67
CA VAL A 148 31.57 62.13 23.89
C VAL A 148 30.09 61.89 23.62
N SER A 149 29.33 62.21 24.69
CA SER A 149 27.97 62.76 24.70
C SER A 149 26.84 61.76 24.56
N LEU A 150 26.09 61.49 25.66
CA LEU A 150 24.97 62.32 26.14
C LEU A 150 23.91 62.44 25.02
N LEU A 151 22.64 62.23 25.25
CA LEU A 151 21.82 62.91 26.26
C LEU A 151 20.38 62.49 25.91
N ASN A 152 19.51 62.33 26.91
CA ASN A 152 18.07 62.68 26.89
C ASN A 152 17.18 62.11 25.75
N PHE A 153 15.92 61.74 25.92
CA PHE A 153 14.85 62.07 26.84
C PHE A 153 13.74 61.08 26.46
N MET A 154 13.02 60.49 27.40
CA MET A 154 11.65 60.94 27.73
C MET A 154 10.71 60.95 26.51
N VAL A 155 9.77 60.00 26.42
CA VAL A 155 8.31 60.22 26.53
C VAL A 155 7.61 58.83 26.54
N PRO A 156 6.67 58.58 27.48
CA PRO A 156 5.91 57.34 27.58
C PRO A 156 4.50 57.44 26.94
N VAL A 157 3.80 56.30 26.91
CA VAL A 157 2.35 56.12 26.76
C VAL A 157 1.78 56.24 25.35
N PHE A 158 1.21 55.14 24.85
CA PHE A 158 -0.22 55.05 24.52
C PHE A 158 -0.57 53.58 24.24
N TRP A 159 -1.30 52.95 25.16
CA TRP A 159 -2.01 51.69 24.90
C TRP A 159 -3.52 51.99 24.85
N SER A 160 -4.16 51.27 23.94
CA SER A 160 -5.59 51.15 23.62
C SER A 160 -6.62 51.49 24.70
N VAL A 161 -7.75 52.06 24.27
CA VAL A 161 -9.09 51.68 24.75
C VAL A 161 -10.10 51.78 23.59
N ILE A 162 -11.00 50.78 23.52
CA ILE A 162 -12.07 50.51 22.55
C ILE A 162 -13.41 51.20 23.03
N PRO A 163 -14.61 50.79 22.60
CA PRO A 163 -15.57 51.51 21.73
C PRO A 163 -16.74 52.20 22.45
N GLY A 164 -17.56 52.92 21.69
CA GLY A 164 -18.89 53.44 22.05
C GLY A 164 -19.50 54.20 20.88
#